data_AF-F8PCX2-F1
#
_entry.id   AF-F8PCX2-F1
#
_cell.length_a   1.000
_cell.length_b   1.000
_cell.length_c   1.000
_cell.angle_alpha   90.00
_cell.angle_beta   90.00
_cell.angle_gamma   90.00
#
_symmetry.space_group_name_H-M   'P 1'
#
loop_
_entity.id
_entity.type
_entity.pdbx_description
1 polymer ?
#
loop_
_entity_poly.entity_id
_entity_poly.type
_entity_poly.pdbx_seq_one_letter_code
_entity_poly.pdbx_strand_id
1 'polypeptide(L)'
;LRTDRVRIVALFKKKDGISKEDFDKFWLDDHSKLFNSLPVVKKNILKYEQAHANPVVSQAIGEAGLNVSPWDAMAVFEAATFEALTEVFTDEEYRRVVAAEELKFFEK
;
A
#
# COMPACT_ATOMS: atom_id res chain seq x y z
N LEU A 1 14.15 15.32 -12.02
CA LEU A 1 12.82 14.66 -12.02
C LEU A 1 12.88 13.53 -13.04
N ARG A 2 12.35 12.33 -12.74
CA ARG A 2 12.16 11.32 -13.80
C ARG A 2 10.99 11.74 -14.68
N THR A 3 11.12 11.60 -15.99
CA THR A 3 10.11 12.00 -16.99
C THR A 3 9.61 10.81 -17.81
N ASP A 4 10.19 9.62 -17.60
CA ASP A 4 9.87 8.37 -18.27
C ASP A 4 8.71 7.60 -17.61
N ARG A 5 8.30 8.02 -16.42
CA ARG A 5 7.27 7.35 -15.62
C ARG A 5 6.66 8.29 -14.58
N VAL A 6 5.51 7.89 -14.06
CA VAL A 6 4.84 8.52 -12.92
C VAL A 6 4.95 7.64 -11.68
N ARG A 7 4.75 8.23 -10.49
CA ARG A 7 4.78 7.52 -9.20
C ARG A 7 3.69 8.04 -8.28
N ILE A 8 3.00 7.12 -7.60
CA ILE A 8 2.13 7.40 -6.44
C ILE A 8 2.72 6.72 -5.21
N VAL A 9 2.64 7.41 -4.08
CA VAL A 9 2.88 6.84 -2.75
C VAL A 9 1.55 6.87 -2.00
N ALA A 10 1.08 5.71 -1.57
CA ALA A 10 -0.10 5.56 -0.73
C ALA A 10 0.33 5.22 0.70
N LEU A 11 -0.31 5.84 1.69
CA LEU A 11 -0.08 5.62 3.11
C LEU A 11 -1.35 4.99 3.70
N PHE A 12 -1.18 3.98 4.53
CA PHE A 12 -2.29 3.18 5.07
C PHE A 12 -2.24 3.15 6.59
N LYS A 13 -3.41 3.29 7.18
CA LYS A 13 -3.63 3.17 8.62
C LYS A 13 -4.34 1.85 8.90
N LYS A 14 -3.80 1.06 9.82
CA LYS A 14 -4.43 -0.20 10.25
C LYS A 14 -5.71 0.14 11.01
N LYS A 15 -6.79 -0.58 10.70
CA LYS A 15 -8.08 -0.48 11.38
C LYS A 15 -7.99 -0.81 12.87
N ASP A 16 -8.76 -0.08 13.67
CA ASP A 16 -9.01 -0.41 15.07
C ASP A 16 -9.60 -1.83 15.22
N GLY A 17 -9.17 -2.51 16.29
CA GLY A 17 -9.59 -3.89 16.59
C GLY A 17 -8.83 -4.98 15.83
N ILE A 18 -8.07 -4.65 14.77
CA ILE A 18 -7.17 -5.60 14.11
C ILE A 18 -5.84 -5.67 14.86
N SER A 19 -5.33 -6.87 15.11
CA SER A 19 -4.01 -7.03 15.75
C SER A 19 -2.89 -6.57 14.80
N LYS A 20 -1.73 -6.18 15.34
CA LYS A 20 -0.57 -5.82 14.50
C LYS A 20 -0.09 -7.00 13.67
N GLU A 21 -0.10 -8.20 14.25
CA GLU A 21 0.32 -9.43 13.59
C GLU A 21 -0.59 -9.78 12.40
N ASP A 22 -1.92 -9.74 12.59
CA ASP A 22 -2.88 -10.00 11.52
C ASP A 22 -2.74 -8.98 10.38
N PHE A 23 -2.54 -7.71 10.74
CA PHE A 23 -2.32 -6.67 9.75
C PHE A 23 -1.02 -6.85 8.97
N ASP A 24 0.08 -7.15 9.66
CA ASP A 24 1.37 -7.37 9.02
C ASP A 24 1.33 -8.58 8.11
N LYS A 25 0.67 -9.66 8.55
CA LYS A 25 0.44 -10.84 7.73
C LYS A 25 -0.37 -10.48 6.47
N PHE A 26 -1.50 -9.80 6.65
CA PHE A 26 -2.33 -9.37 5.52
C PHE A 26 -1.53 -8.51 4.54
N TRP A 27 -0.86 -7.46 5.04
CA TRP A 27 -0.13 -6.52 4.20
C TRP A 27 1.03 -7.20 3.46
N LEU A 28 1.85 -7.97 4.17
CA LEU A 28 3.03 -8.60 3.60
C LEU A 28 2.68 -9.72 2.63
N ASP A 29 1.83 -10.65 3.06
CA ASP A 29 1.62 -11.92 2.37
C ASP A 29 0.42 -11.89 1.42
N ASP A 30 -0.71 -11.35 1.86
CA ASP A 30 -1.99 -11.58 1.21
C ASP A 30 -2.32 -10.44 0.24
N HIS A 31 -2.23 -9.19 0.70
CA HIS A 31 -2.46 -8.00 -0.10
C HIS A 31 -1.51 -7.94 -1.31
N SER A 32 -0.21 -8.16 -1.08
CA SER A 32 0.79 -8.13 -2.14
C SER A 32 0.53 -9.18 -3.23
N LYS A 33 0.17 -10.41 -2.85
CA LYS A 33 -0.18 -11.49 -3.80
C LYS A 33 -1.47 -11.15 -4.55
N LEU A 34 -2.48 -10.65 -3.85
CA LEU A 34 -3.77 -10.30 -4.42
C LEU A 34 -3.64 -9.19 -5.45
N PHE A 35 -2.96 -8.09 -5.08
CA PHE A 35 -2.69 -6.96 -5.98
C PHE A 35 -1.95 -7.42 -7.23
N ASN A 36 -0.84 -8.14 -7.06
CA ASN A 36 -0.03 -8.62 -8.20
C ASN A 36 -0.69 -9.75 -9.00
N SER A 37 -1.81 -10.33 -8.54
CA SER A 37 -2.52 -11.36 -9.28
C SER A 37 -3.30 -10.80 -10.48
N LEU A 38 -3.76 -9.54 -10.39
CA LEU A 38 -4.71 -8.96 -11.33
C LEU A 38 -4.07 -8.66 -12.69
N PRO A 39 -4.77 -8.96 -13.82
CA PRO A 39 -4.28 -8.64 -15.16
C PRO A 39 -3.99 -7.14 -15.37
N VAL A 40 -4.86 -6.26 -14.88
CA VAL A 40 -4.69 -4.80 -15.02
C VAL A 40 -3.42 -4.31 -14.32
N VAL A 41 -3.08 -4.90 -13.16
CA VAL A 41 -1.86 -4.58 -12.41
C VAL A 41 -0.63 -5.03 -13.20
N LYS A 42 -0.61 -6.28 -13.66
CA LYS A 42 0.50 -6.84 -14.46
C LYS A 42 0.76 -6.07 -15.75
N LYS A 43 -0.30 -5.52 -16.35
CA LYS A 43 -0.23 -4.73 -17.57
C LYS A 43 0.37 -3.34 -17.33
N ASN A 44 -0.04 -2.67 -16.25
CA ASN A 44 0.18 -1.23 -16.09
C ASN A 44 1.27 -0.85 -15.07
N ILE A 45 1.56 -1.70 -14.07
CA ILE A 45 2.49 -1.38 -12.99
C ILE A 45 3.92 -1.79 -13.36
N LEU A 46 4.81 -0.79 -13.42
CA LEU A 46 6.25 -0.96 -13.65
C LEU A 46 7.02 -1.30 -12.37
N LYS A 47 6.54 -0.79 -11.23
CA LYS A 47 7.11 -1.07 -9.91
C LYS A 47 6.00 -1.05 -8.87
N TYR A 48 6.01 -2.08 -8.03
CA TYR A 48 5.24 -2.16 -6.80
C TYR A 48 6.22 -2.42 -5.65
N GLU A 49 6.13 -1.62 -4.59
CA GLU A 49 6.91 -1.80 -3.37
C GLU A 49 6.01 -1.49 -2.18
N GLN A 50 6.12 -2.27 -1.12
CA GLN A 50 5.38 -2.05 0.12
C GLN A 50 6.35 -1.96 1.29
N ALA A 51 5.99 -1.19 2.31
CA ALA A 51 6.71 -1.15 3.58
C ALA A 51 5.74 -1.10 4.77
N HIS A 52 6.26 -1.50 5.92
CA HIS A 52 5.58 -1.44 7.21
C HIS A 52 6.25 -0.42 8.10
N ALA A 53 5.47 0.23 8.97
CA ALA A 53 6.03 0.91 10.12
C ALA A 53 6.75 -0.11 11.01
N ASN A 54 8.05 0.11 11.24
CA ASN A 54 8.85 -0.72 12.12
C ASN A 54 8.74 -0.20 13.55
N PRO A 55 8.21 -0.98 14.52
CA PRO A 55 7.99 -0.51 15.89
C PRO A 55 9.26 -0.02 16.59
N VAL A 56 10.39 -0.69 16.36
CA VAL A 56 11.69 -0.33 16.96
C VAL A 56 12.16 1.02 16.43
N VAL A 57 12.02 1.25 15.12
CA VAL A 57 12.39 2.51 14.49
C VAL A 57 11.44 3.63 14.94
N SER A 58 10.13 3.36 14.99
CA SER A 58 9.13 4.33 15.47
C SER A 58 9.39 4.75 16.91
N GLN A 59 9.75 3.81 17.79
CA GLN A 59 10.13 4.12 19.17
C GLN A 59 11.38 5.01 19.21
N ALA A 60 12.44 4.65 18.48
CA ALA A 60 13.67 5.42 18.44
C ALA A 60 13.46 6.85 17.90
N ILE A 61 12.59 7.02 16.90
CA ILE A 61 12.20 8.35 16.38
C ILE A 61 11.52 9.17 17.48
N GLY A 62 10.60 8.56 18.24
CA GLY A 62 9.91 9.23 19.35
C GLY A 62 10.85 9.61 20.49
N GLU A 63 11.77 8.71 20.89
CA GLU A 63 12.79 8.97 21.91
C GLU A 63 13.76 10.08 21.51
N ALA A 64 14.03 10.23 20.20
CA ALA A 64 14.80 11.34 19.66
C ALA A 64 14.04 12.68 19.61
N GLY A 65 12.77 12.72 20.06
CA GLY A 65 11.93 13.91 20.04
C GLY A 65 11.42 14.30 18.64
N LEU A 66 11.48 13.38 17.68
CA LEU A 66 10.98 13.59 16.32
C LEU A 66 9.55 13.07 16.19
N ASN A 67 8.82 13.59 15.20
CA ASN A 67 7.45 13.16 14.93
C ASN A 67 7.43 11.74 14.35
N VAL A 68 6.77 10.82 15.05
CA VAL A 68 6.50 9.48 14.56
C VAL A 68 5.35 9.56 13.55
N SER A 69 5.53 8.92 12.39
CA SER A 69 4.47 8.82 11.38
C SER A 69 3.23 8.14 11.97
N PRO A 70 2.02 8.66 11.74
CA PRO A 70 0.80 8.00 12.21
C PRO A 70 0.43 6.77 11.37
N TRP A 71 1.05 6.58 10.21
CA TRP A 71 0.71 5.51 9.25
C TRP A 71 1.43 4.20 9.57
N ASP A 72 0.73 3.09 9.38
CA ASP A 72 1.22 1.74 9.71
C ASP A 72 1.86 1.03 8.51
N ALA A 73 1.54 1.46 7.30
CA ALA A 73 2.05 0.88 6.06
C ALA A 73 2.12 1.93 4.93
N MET A 74 2.92 1.62 3.89
CA MET A 74 2.95 2.38 2.65
C MET A 74 3.11 1.48 1.44
N ALA A 75 2.61 1.93 0.29
CA ALA A 75 2.92 1.34 -1.01
C ALA A 75 3.40 2.40 -2.00
N VAL A 76 4.33 2.02 -2.87
CA VAL A 76 4.82 2.80 -3.99
C VAL A 76 4.42 2.10 -5.28
N PHE A 77 3.76 2.84 -6.16
CA PHE A 77 3.37 2.38 -7.49
C PHE A 77 4.04 3.26 -8.54
N GLU A 78 4.69 2.63 -9.52
CA GLU A 78 5.15 3.33 -10.73
C GLU A 78 4.43 2.78 -11.96
N ALA A 79 4.09 3.65 -12.89
CA ALA A 79 3.55 3.29 -14.21
C ALA A 79 4.09 4.24 -15.27
N ALA A 80 3.92 3.89 -16.56
CA ALA A 80 4.36 4.74 -17.66
C ALA A 80 3.64 6.11 -17.67
N THR A 81 2.34 6.13 -17.35
CA THR A 81 1.51 7.34 -17.31
C THR A 81 0.55 7.35 -16.13
N PHE A 82 -0.02 8.51 -15.81
CA PHE A 82 -1.02 8.64 -14.74
C PHE A 82 -2.33 7.91 -15.07
N GLU A 83 -2.68 7.86 -16.35
CA GLU A 83 -3.84 7.11 -16.86
C GLU A 83 -3.67 5.61 -16.59
N ALA A 84 -2.46 5.06 -16.75
CA ALA A 84 -2.18 3.65 -16.46
C ALA A 84 -2.36 3.32 -14.96
N LEU A 85 -1.96 4.23 -14.06
CA LEU A 85 -2.27 4.10 -12.62
C LEU A 85 -3.77 4.18 -12.35
N THR A 86 -4.46 5.13 -12.99
CA THR A 86 -5.89 5.32 -12.82
C THR A 86 -6.68 4.11 -13.31
N GLU A 87 -6.30 3.51 -14.44
CA GLU A 87 -6.91 2.28 -14.96
C GLU A 87 -6.86 1.16 -13.92
N VAL A 88 -5.74 0.98 -13.21
CA VAL A 88 -5.63 -0.01 -12.12
C VAL A 88 -6.63 0.28 -11.00
N PHE A 89 -6.64 1.50 -10.46
CA PHE A 89 -7.46 1.81 -9.28
C PHE A 89 -8.96 1.97 -9.60
N THR A 90 -9.32 2.16 -10.87
CA THR A 90 -10.70 2.23 -11.35
C THR A 90 -11.19 0.94 -12.00
N ASP A 91 -10.34 -0.09 -12.09
CA ASP A 91 -10.72 -1.39 -12.60
C ASP A 91 -11.77 -2.06 -11.70
N GLU A 92 -12.75 -2.72 -12.33
CA GLU A 92 -13.85 -3.35 -11.61
C GLU A 92 -13.38 -4.55 -10.78
N GLU A 93 -12.44 -5.34 -11.29
CA GLU A 93 -11.90 -6.49 -10.57
C GLU A 93 -11.03 -6.02 -9.39
N TYR A 94 -10.20 -4.99 -9.59
CA TYR A 94 -9.46 -4.33 -8.50
C TYR A 94 -10.40 -3.91 -7.37
N ARG A 95 -11.46 -3.16 -7.69
CA ARG A 95 -12.41 -2.68 -6.67
C ARG A 95 -13.12 -3.82 -5.95
N ARG A 96 -13.53 -4.85 -6.70
CA ARG A 96 -14.27 -5.99 -6.16
C ARG A 96 -13.40 -6.87 -5.26
N VAL A 97 -12.11 -6.99 -5.56
CA VAL A 97 -11.22 -7.97 -4.94
C VAL A 97 -10.25 -7.30 -3.97
N VAL A 98 -9.38 -6.41 -4.46
CA VAL A 98 -8.35 -5.77 -3.64
C VAL A 98 -8.99 -4.76 -2.70
N ALA A 99 -9.70 -3.76 -3.24
CA ALA A 99 -10.26 -2.69 -2.41
C ALA A 99 -11.30 -3.21 -1.39
N ALA A 100 -12.06 -4.24 -1.74
CA ALA A 100 -12.99 -4.88 -0.83
C ALA A 100 -12.28 -5.60 0.33
N GLU A 101 -11.13 -6.24 0.08
CA GLU A 101 -10.33 -6.88 1.12
C GLU A 101 -9.67 -5.85 2.02
N GLU A 102 -9.11 -4.80 1.43
CA GLU A 102 -8.48 -3.66 2.11
C GLU A 102 -9.39 -3.03 3.19
N LEU A 103 -10.70 -2.90 2.93
CA LEU A 103 -11.68 -2.35 3.88
C LEU A 103 -11.83 -3.15 5.19
N LYS A 104 -11.38 -4.41 5.21
CA LYS A 104 -11.37 -5.22 6.43
C LYS A 104 -10.20 -4.85 7.35
N PHE A 105 -9.09 -4.36 6.79
CA PHE A 105 -7.83 -4.16 7.49
C PHE A 105 -7.40 -2.70 7.65
N PHE A 106 -7.88 -1.79 6.79
CA PHE A 106 -7.56 -0.37 6.85
C PHE A 106 -8.68 0.49 7.42
N GLU A 107 -8.28 1.63 7.99
CA GLU A 107 -9.20 2.73 8.28
C GLU A 107 -9.62 3.43 6.98
N LYS A 108 -10.81 4.03 7.00
CA LYS A 108 -11.34 4.82 5.88
C LYS A 108 -10.86 6.26 5.92
#